data_AF-A0A6G1VK62-F1
#
_entry.id   AF-A0A6G1VK62-F1
#
_cell.length_a   1.000
_cell.length_b   1.000
_cell.length_c   1.000
_cell.angle_alpha   90.00
_cell.angle_beta   90.00
_cell.angle_gamma   90.00
#
_symmetry.space_group_name_H-M   'P 1'
#
loop_
_entity.id
_entity.type
_entity.pdbx_description
1 polymer ?
#
loop_
_entity_poly.entity_id
_entity_poly.type
_entity_poly.pdbx_seq_one_letter_code
_entity_poly.pdbx_strand_id
1 'polypeptide(L)'
;MNVNNAINVFKNIVGVEVATIQDVVKAQSAGLYITGKDGWGYDYDIEDEEDGEKRTPTEQEIFDRITKALATGEKVYACMTLANDLCVTKDTNTIMQSNFFVNQKVYTMHENKIMKGEIIYLSLSRGNSKEEAHNALLGDMAEKLYYFIGFYFTNGRTPKIGSEKEQIIDKIRSLAMDDYVVLKTEKGEYLPRLIKEIFESKETLVEDLMKKY
;
A
#
# COMPACT_ATOMS: atom_id res chain seq x y z
N MET A 1 14.37 9.56 -25.12
CA MET A 1 13.68 8.98 -23.94
C MET A 1 12.16 9.06 -24.05
N ASN A 2 11.45 7.97 -23.76
CA ASN A 2 9.99 7.94 -23.60
C ASN A 2 9.64 7.62 -22.14
N VAL A 3 9.11 8.61 -21.41
CA VAL A 3 8.82 8.51 -19.96
C VAL A 3 7.72 7.50 -19.63
N ASN A 4 6.87 7.14 -20.61
CA ASN A 4 5.83 6.13 -20.41
C ASN A 4 6.39 4.71 -20.29
N ASN A 5 7.69 4.53 -20.56
CA ASN A 5 8.40 3.25 -20.43
C ASN A 5 9.27 3.19 -19.17
N ALA A 6 9.02 4.05 -18.18
CA ALA A 6 9.73 4.00 -16.91
C ALA A 6 9.51 2.64 -16.22
N ILE A 7 10.58 2.07 -15.69
CA ILE A 7 10.56 0.79 -14.96
C ILE A 7 11.20 0.97 -13.58
N ASN A 8 10.83 0.07 -12.65
CA ASN A 8 11.60 -0.11 -11.43
C ASN A 8 12.92 -0.80 -11.78
N VAL A 9 14.05 -0.10 -11.57
CA VAL A 9 15.39 -0.62 -11.80
C VAL A 9 15.88 -1.39 -10.57
N PHE A 10 15.75 -0.78 -9.38
CA PHE A 10 16.12 -1.40 -8.11
C PHE A 10 15.46 -0.68 -6.92
N LYS A 11 14.72 -1.40 -6.06
CA LYS A 11 14.06 -0.83 -4.86
C LYS A 11 13.25 0.44 -5.18
N ASN A 12 13.69 1.61 -4.72
CA ASN A 12 13.09 2.93 -4.96
C ASN A 12 13.66 3.67 -6.17
N ILE A 13 14.50 3.02 -6.98
CA ILE A 13 15.09 3.58 -8.18
C ILE A 13 14.18 3.28 -9.36
N VAL A 14 13.64 4.34 -9.96
CA VAL A 14 12.82 4.25 -11.17
C VAL A 14 13.56 4.97 -12.29
N GLY A 15 13.61 4.33 -13.46
CA GLY A 15 14.36 4.86 -14.58
C GLY A 15 13.81 4.46 -15.94
N VAL A 16 14.25 5.19 -16.96
CA VAL A 16 13.95 4.92 -18.37
C VAL A 16 15.22 4.45 -19.05
N GLU A 17 15.13 3.40 -19.85
CA GLU A 17 16.27 2.89 -20.62
C GLU A 17 16.76 3.96 -21.60
N VAL A 18 18.07 4.19 -21.61
CA VAL A 18 18.75 5.09 -22.55
C VAL A 18 19.56 4.27 -23.54
N ALA A 19 19.46 4.62 -24.82
CA ALA A 19 20.11 3.88 -25.90
C ALA A 19 21.29 4.64 -26.51
N THR A 20 21.45 5.93 -26.20
CA THR A 20 22.44 6.79 -26.84
C THR A 20 23.10 7.73 -25.84
N ILE A 21 24.31 8.17 -26.17
CA ILE A 21 25.03 9.22 -25.42
C ILE A 21 24.23 10.52 -25.37
N GLN A 22 23.49 10.85 -26.43
CA GLN A 22 22.65 12.05 -26.42
C GLN A 22 21.52 11.96 -25.39
N ASP A 23 20.96 10.77 -25.17
CA ASP A 23 19.98 10.55 -24.09
C ASP A 23 20.63 10.69 -22.71
N VAL A 24 21.86 10.20 -22.52
CA VAL A 24 22.63 10.34 -21.28
C VAL A 24 22.86 11.82 -20.94
N VAL A 25 23.34 12.62 -21.90
CA VAL A 25 23.58 14.06 -21.70
C VAL A 25 22.29 14.79 -21.35
N LYS A 26 21.19 14.47 -22.03
CA LYS A 26 19.86 15.02 -21.71
C LYS A 26 19.39 14.64 -20.30
N ALA A 27 19.59 13.38 -19.90
CA ALA A 27 19.21 12.88 -18.58
C ALA A 27 19.99 13.59 -17.46
N GLN A 28 21.31 13.71 -17.60
CA GLN A 28 22.14 14.43 -16.64
C GLN A 28 21.79 15.91 -16.55
N SER A 29 21.49 16.55 -17.70
CA SER A 29 21.03 17.95 -17.74
C SER A 29 19.68 18.15 -17.03
N ALA A 30 18.86 17.10 -16.97
CA ALA A 30 17.60 17.06 -16.23
C ALA A 30 17.77 16.63 -14.76
N GLY A 31 18.99 16.42 -14.27
CA GLY A 31 19.28 16.01 -12.90
C GLY A 31 19.04 14.52 -12.61
N LEU A 32 18.88 13.69 -13.64
CA LEU A 32 18.77 12.23 -13.49
C LEU A 32 20.18 11.61 -13.40
N TYR A 33 20.35 10.65 -12.51
CA TYR A 33 21.59 9.89 -12.41
C TYR A 33 21.53 8.63 -13.30
N ILE A 34 22.70 8.13 -13.71
CA ILE A 34 22.81 7.02 -14.65
C ILE A 34 23.20 5.75 -13.91
N THR A 35 22.47 4.66 -14.13
CA THR A 35 22.75 3.36 -13.53
C THR A 35 22.76 2.23 -14.55
N GLY A 36 23.39 1.12 -14.17
CA GLY A 36 23.17 -0.17 -14.81
C GLY A 36 21.81 -0.77 -14.45
N LYS A 37 21.55 -1.99 -14.95
CA LYS A 37 20.31 -2.77 -14.74
C LYS A 37 20.03 -3.16 -13.29
N ASP A 38 21.03 -3.12 -12.44
CA ASP A 38 21.00 -3.50 -11.04
C ASP A 38 20.85 -2.28 -10.11
N GLY A 39 20.76 -1.08 -10.68
CA GLY A 39 20.61 0.17 -9.94
C GLY A 39 21.92 0.74 -9.41
N TRP A 40 23.06 0.13 -9.72
CA TRP A 40 24.37 0.68 -9.35
C TRP A 40 24.84 1.73 -10.36
N GLY A 41 25.43 2.80 -9.83
CA GLY A 41 26.05 3.86 -10.61
C GLY A 41 27.38 3.45 -11.24
N TYR A 42 27.89 4.27 -12.15
CA TYR A 42 29.18 4.08 -12.83
C TYR A 42 30.35 4.78 -12.12
N ASP A 43 30.10 5.33 -10.93
CA ASP A 43 30.99 6.11 -10.07
C ASP A 43 31.78 5.26 -9.06
N TYR A 44 31.84 3.94 -9.25
CA TYR A 44 32.59 3.04 -8.38
C TYR A 44 34.10 3.33 -8.38
N ASP A 45 34.71 3.20 -7.20
CA ASP A 45 36.13 3.45 -6.95
C ASP A 45 37.05 2.63 -7.87
N ILE A 46 38.19 3.22 -8.19
CA ILE A 46 39.30 2.56 -8.89
C ILE A 46 40.33 2.18 -7.84
N GLU A 47 40.67 0.89 -7.79
CA GLU A 47 41.83 0.38 -7.04
C GLU A 47 43.08 0.56 -7.90
N ASP A 48 44.10 1.21 -7.35
CA ASP A 48 45.41 1.30 -8.00
C ASP A 48 46.11 -0.08 -7.92
N GLU A 49 46.64 -0.53 -9.05
CA GLU A 49 47.24 -1.86 -9.16
C GLU A 49 48.60 -1.96 -8.43
N GLU A 50 49.27 -0.84 -8.15
CA GLU A 50 50.60 -0.83 -7.52
C GLU A 50 50.56 -0.83 -5.98
N ASP A 51 49.63 -0.07 -5.37
CA ASP A 51 49.57 0.11 -3.92
C ASP A 51 48.23 -0.32 -3.28
N GLY A 52 47.22 -0.62 -4.10
CA GLY A 52 45.88 -1.00 -3.63
C GLY A 52 45.07 0.16 -3.06
N GLU A 53 45.50 1.41 -3.20
CA GLU A 53 44.73 2.57 -2.76
C GLU A 53 43.51 2.78 -3.66
N LYS A 54 42.38 3.13 -3.03
CA LYS A 54 41.12 3.43 -3.72
C LYS A 54 41.01 4.92 -3.98
N ARG A 55 40.75 5.29 -5.23
CA ARG A 55 40.38 6.64 -5.62
C ARG A 55 39.02 6.71 -6.30
N THR A 56 38.34 7.83 -6.12
CA THR A 56 37.11 8.14 -6.85
C THR A 56 37.45 8.35 -8.34
N PRO A 57 36.64 7.81 -9.27
CA PRO A 57 36.83 8.06 -10.70
C PRO A 57 36.56 9.52 -11.06
N THR A 58 37.23 10.02 -12.08
CA THR A 58 36.95 11.32 -12.70
C THR A 58 35.65 11.28 -13.52
N GLU A 59 35.05 12.45 -13.77
CA GLU A 59 33.83 12.53 -14.60
C GLU A 59 34.03 11.93 -16.00
N GLN A 60 35.21 12.12 -16.59
CA GLN A 60 35.53 11.54 -17.90
C GLN A 60 35.59 10.01 -17.84
N GLU A 61 36.21 9.43 -16.79
CA GLU A 61 36.25 7.98 -16.60
C GLU A 61 34.85 7.38 -16.41
N ILE A 62 33.97 8.07 -15.67
CA ILE A 62 32.55 7.68 -15.53
C ILE A 62 31.85 7.73 -16.89
N PHE A 63 32.06 8.79 -17.66
CA PHE A 63 31.48 8.96 -18.99
C PHE A 63 31.95 7.87 -19.97
N ASP A 64 33.24 7.53 -19.95
CA ASP A 64 33.82 6.48 -20.79
C ASP A 64 33.25 5.10 -20.42
N ARG A 65 33.03 4.83 -19.14
CA ARG A 65 32.37 3.59 -18.67
C ARG A 65 30.93 3.47 -19.18
N ILE A 66 30.14 4.55 -19.08
CA ILE A 66 28.77 4.59 -19.61
C ILE A 66 28.78 4.37 -21.12
N THR A 67 29.70 5.04 -21.82
CA THR A 67 29.86 4.90 -23.28
C THR A 67 30.20 3.48 -23.68
N LYS A 68 31.10 2.84 -22.94
CA LYS A 68 31.47 1.43 -23.15
C LYS A 68 30.27 0.51 -22.93
N ALA A 69 29.50 0.69 -21.85
CA ALA A 69 28.32 -0.11 -21.55
C ALA A 69 27.25 0.01 -22.66
N LEU A 70 27.01 1.22 -23.16
CA LEU A 70 26.10 1.41 -24.31
C LEU A 70 26.62 0.72 -25.57
N ALA A 71 27.94 0.82 -25.84
CA ALA A 71 28.56 0.20 -27.01
C ALA A 71 28.54 -1.35 -26.94
N THR A 72 28.61 -1.93 -25.74
CA THR A 72 28.49 -3.38 -25.52
C THR A 72 27.04 -3.88 -25.51
N GLY A 73 26.07 -2.98 -25.63
CA GLY A 73 24.64 -3.31 -25.61
C GLY A 73 24.10 -3.62 -24.21
N GLU A 74 24.80 -3.18 -23.16
CA GLU A 74 24.30 -3.28 -21.80
C GLU A 74 23.11 -2.34 -21.58
N LYS A 75 22.23 -2.74 -20.66
CA LYS A 75 21.07 -1.93 -20.30
C LYS A 75 21.47 -0.82 -19.34
N VAL A 76 21.37 0.41 -19.83
CA VAL A 76 21.69 1.63 -19.08
C VAL A 76 20.40 2.42 -18.86
N TYR A 77 20.24 2.98 -17.67
CA TYR A 77 19.02 3.67 -17.24
C TYR A 77 19.32 5.08 -16.75
N ALA A 78 18.46 6.02 -17.14
CA ALA A 78 18.38 7.35 -16.53
C ALA A 78 17.34 7.33 -15.41
N CYS A 79 17.79 7.60 -14.19
CA CYS A 79 17.09 7.25 -12.96
C CYS A 79 16.84 8.44 -12.04
N MET A 80 15.81 8.30 -11.21
CA MET A 80 15.56 9.10 -10.02
C MET A 80 15.29 8.20 -8.82
N THR A 81 15.58 8.69 -7.63
CA THR A 81 15.29 8.02 -6.37
C THR A 81 13.95 8.50 -5.84
N LEU A 82 12.98 7.60 -5.70
CA LEU A 82 11.75 7.90 -5.00
C LEU A 82 11.97 7.83 -3.48
N ALA A 83 11.15 8.57 -2.73
CA ALA A 83 11.17 8.49 -1.27
C ALA A 83 10.87 7.04 -0.82
N ASN A 84 11.51 6.58 0.26
CA ASN A 84 11.45 5.17 0.68
C ASN A 84 10.04 4.70 1.03
N ASP A 85 9.19 5.62 1.48
CA ASP A 85 7.76 5.43 1.75
C ASP A 85 6.90 5.26 0.48
N LEU A 86 7.43 5.62 -0.70
CA LEU A 86 6.82 5.38 -2.00
C LEU A 86 7.26 4.05 -2.64
N CYS A 87 8.06 3.22 -1.94
CA CYS A 87 8.45 1.88 -2.39
C CYS A 87 7.22 0.95 -2.48
N VAL A 88 6.54 0.90 -3.61
CA VAL A 88 5.64 -0.20 -3.93
C VAL A 88 6.49 -1.39 -4.36
N THR A 89 6.85 -2.26 -3.41
CA THR A 89 7.59 -3.47 -3.75
C THR A 89 6.68 -4.41 -4.55
N LYS A 90 7.23 -5.09 -5.56
CA LYS A 90 6.48 -5.99 -6.44
C LYS A 90 5.82 -7.15 -5.67
N ASP A 91 6.35 -7.48 -4.49
CA ASP A 91 5.88 -8.55 -3.61
C ASP A 91 4.95 -8.05 -2.50
N THR A 92 4.87 -6.74 -2.26
CA THR A 92 3.74 -6.15 -1.53
C THR A 92 2.64 -5.91 -2.54
N ASN A 93 1.69 -6.84 -2.63
CA ASN A 93 0.35 -6.56 -3.13
C ASN A 93 -0.35 -5.56 -2.18
N THR A 94 0.18 -4.34 -2.07
CA THR A 94 -0.50 -3.20 -1.45
C THR A 94 -1.54 -2.70 -2.44
N ILE A 95 -2.56 -3.51 -2.68
CA ILE A 95 -3.83 -3.01 -3.18
C ILE A 95 -4.35 -2.11 -2.07
N MET A 96 -4.37 -0.80 -2.29
CA MET A 96 -5.04 0.12 -1.37
C MET A 96 -6.48 -0.34 -1.22
N GLN A 97 -6.84 -0.81 -0.03
CA GLN A 97 -8.20 -1.31 0.26
C GLN A 97 -9.21 -0.17 0.32
N SER A 98 -8.74 1.06 0.56
CA SER A 98 -9.56 2.25 0.57
C SER A 98 -8.73 3.51 0.30
N ASN A 99 -9.37 4.51 -0.30
CA ASN A 99 -8.85 5.87 -0.42
C ASN A 99 -9.33 6.78 0.74
N PHE A 100 -10.10 6.23 1.69
CA PHE A 100 -10.57 6.97 2.86
C PHE A 100 -9.56 6.92 4.02
N PHE A 101 -9.56 7.96 4.84
CA PHE A 101 -8.67 8.07 6.01
C PHE A 101 -9.38 8.67 7.23
N VAL A 102 -8.83 8.42 8.42
CA VAL A 102 -9.34 8.98 9.68
C VAL A 102 -9.25 10.51 9.65
N ASN A 103 -10.26 11.18 10.20
CA ASN A 103 -10.54 12.62 10.18
C ASN A 103 -11.01 13.18 8.82
N GLN A 104 -11.23 12.32 7.81
CA GLN A 104 -11.85 12.75 6.56
C GLN A 104 -13.35 12.98 6.75
N LYS A 105 -13.85 14.09 6.18
CA LYS A 105 -15.29 14.37 6.09
C LYS A 105 -15.88 13.63 4.89
N VAL A 106 -16.92 12.85 5.13
CA VAL A 106 -17.60 12.04 4.12
C VAL A 106 -19.12 12.16 4.24
N TYR A 107 -19.80 11.70 3.21
CA TYR A 107 -21.26 11.73 3.08
C TYR A 107 -21.81 10.30 2.98
N THR A 108 -22.98 10.07 3.57
CA THR A 108 -23.68 8.79 3.50
C THR A 108 -25.19 9.02 3.56
N MET A 109 -25.97 8.02 3.16
CA MET A 109 -27.41 7.99 3.43
C MET A 109 -27.69 7.38 4.79
N HIS A 110 -28.55 8.02 5.57
CA HIS A 110 -29.08 7.48 6.82
C HIS A 110 -30.54 7.88 6.95
N GLU A 111 -31.44 6.93 7.22
CA GLU A 111 -32.87 7.22 7.43
C GLU A 111 -33.46 8.12 6.32
N ASN A 112 -33.13 7.83 5.07
CA ASN A 112 -33.54 8.59 3.87
C ASN A 112 -33.07 10.05 3.83
N LYS A 113 -32.03 10.40 4.59
CA LYS A 113 -31.39 11.73 4.58
C LYS A 113 -29.92 11.60 4.25
N ILE A 114 -29.42 12.56 3.47
CA ILE A 114 -27.98 12.72 3.29
C ILE A 114 -27.41 13.27 4.58
N MET A 115 -26.41 12.57 5.11
CA MET A 115 -25.70 12.96 6.31
C MET A 115 -24.22 13.16 6.01
N LYS A 116 -23.64 14.12 6.72
CA LYS A 116 -22.20 14.36 6.78
C LYS A 116 -21.64 13.82 8.08
N GLY A 117 -20.50 13.16 8.00
CA GLY A 117 -19.77 12.69 9.17
C GLY A 117 -18.27 12.76 8.97
N GLU A 118 -17.53 12.74 10.07
CA GLU A 118 -16.08 12.63 10.09
C GLU A 118 -15.69 11.21 10.47
N ILE A 119 -14.80 10.58 9.69
CA ILE A 119 -14.31 9.23 9.99
C ILE A 119 -13.48 9.31 11.26
N ILE A 120 -13.92 8.67 12.35
CA ILE A 120 -13.13 8.60 13.60
C ILE A 120 -12.45 7.24 13.78
N TYR A 121 -12.90 6.23 13.03
CA TYR A 121 -12.35 4.89 13.03
C TYR A 121 -12.53 4.28 11.65
N LEU A 122 -11.50 3.59 11.18
CA LEU A 122 -11.44 2.92 9.89
C LEU A 122 -10.88 1.51 10.11
N SER A 123 -11.65 0.50 9.73
CA SER A 123 -11.19 -0.88 9.69
C SER A 123 -11.11 -1.33 8.25
N LEU A 124 -9.88 -1.55 7.79
CA LEU A 124 -9.56 -2.20 6.53
C LEU A 124 -9.32 -3.67 6.84
N SER A 125 -10.43 -4.38 6.99
CA SER A 125 -10.46 -5.75 7.45
C SER A 125 -10.92 -6.65 6.33
N ARG A 126 -10.18 -6.69 5.21
CA ARG A 126 -9.48 -7.93 4.78
C ARG A 126 -8.90 -7.87 3.37
N GLY A 127 -7.72 -8.46 3.21
CA GLY A 127 -7.35 -9.17 1.98
C GLY A 127 -8.06 -10.52 1.92
N ASN A 128 -8.30 -11.05 0.71
CA ASN A 128 -9.09 -12.26 0.46
C ASN A 128 -8.53 -13.59 1.02
N SER A 129 -7.48 -13.58 1.85
CA SER A 129 -6.86 -14.81 2.32
C SER A 129 -7.61 -15.40 3.52
N LYS A 130 -8.07 -16.65 3.37
CA LYS A 130 -8.56 -17.50 4.46
C LYS A 130 -7.38 -18.02 5.30
N GLU A 131 -6.46 -17.13 5.68
CA GLU A 131 -5.24 -17.51 6.38
C GLU A 131 -5.51 -17.97 7.82
N GLU A 132 -4.73 -18.96 8.25
CA GLU A 132 -4.80 -19.61 9.56
C GLU A 132 -4.65 -18.61 10.72
N ALA A 133 -3.85 -17.56 10.55
CA ALA A 133 -3.62 -16.52 11.56
C ALA A 133 -4.90 -15.71 11.88
N HIS A 134 -5.72 -15.41 10.86
CA HIS A 134 -6.96 -14.66 11.08
C HIS A 134 -8.02 -15.52 11.77
N ASN A 135 -8.08 -16.80 11.43
CA ASN A 135 -8.97 -17.75 12.11
C ASN A 135 -8.56 -17.98 13.57
N ALA A 136 -7.26 -17.91 13.88
CA ALA A 136 -6.77 -17.96 15.25
C ALA A 136 -7.27 -16.77 16.09
N LEU A 137 -7.19 -15.54 15.56
CA LEU A 137 -7.70 -14.35 16.24
C LEU A 137 -9.22 -14.40 16.45
N LEU A 138 -9.98 -14.75 15.41
CA LEU A 138 -11.43 -14.90 15.53
C LEU A 138 -11.82 -16.02 16.50
N GLY A 139 -11.03 -17.10 16.54
CA GLY A 139 -11.21 -18.19 17.49
C GLY A 139 -11.02 -17.76 18.96
N ASP A 140 -9.99 -16.95 19.25
CA ASP A 140 -9.77 -16.39 20.58
C ASP A 140 -10.89 -15.42 21.00
N MET A 141 -11.35 -14.56 20.08
CA MET A 141 -12.51 -13.70 20.32
C MET A 141 -13.79 -14.51 20.58
N ALA A 142 -14.02 -15.57 19.80
CA ALA A 142 -15.17 -16.46 19.95
C ALA A 142 -15.17 -17.15 21.32
N GLU A 143 -14.02 -17.67 21.77
CA GLU A 143 -13.89 -18.30 23.09
C GLU A 143 -14.15 -17.31 24.23
N LYS A 144 -13.53 -16.13 24.18
CA LYS A 144 -13.74 -15.08 25.19
C LYS A 144 -15.20 -14.66 25.29
N LEU A 145 -15.87 -14.46 24.14
CA LEU A 145 -17.28 -14.11 24.09
C LEU A 145 -18.16 -15.24 24.64
N TYR A 146 -17.90 -16.48 24.24
CA TYR A 146 -18.66 -17.64 24.69
C TYR A 146 -18.56 -17.86 26.20
N TYR A 147 -17.34 -17.78 26.75
CA TYR A 147 -17.14 -17.90 28.20
C TYR A 147 -17.78 -16.75 28.96
N PHE A 148 -17.67 -15.51 28.46
CA PHE A 148 -18.30 -14.36 29.08
C PHE A 148 -19.83 -14.52 29.13
N ILE A 149 -20.46 -14.78 27.98
CA ILE A 149 -21.92 -14.95 27.89
C ILE A 149 -22.35 -16.14 28.75
N GLY A 150 -21.75 -17.31 28.55
CA GLY A 150 -22.19 -18.51 29.27
C GLY A 150 -21.91 -18.45 30.76
N PHE A 151 -20.93 -17.70 31.25
CA PHE A 151 -20.76 -17.44 32.68
C PHE A 151 -22.00 -16.79 33.30
N TYR A 152 -22.57 -15.77 32.64
CA TYR A 152 -23.79 -15.11 33.12
C TYR A 152 -25.04 -16.01 32.99
N PHE A 153 -25.17 -16.75 31.89
CA PHE A 153 -26.34 -17.61 31.68
C PHE A 153 -26.30 -18.93 32.47
N THR A 154 -25.16 -19.31 33.05
CA THR A 154 -25.01 -20.52 33.86
C THR A 154 -24.78 -20.23 35.35
N ASN A 155 -25.07 -19.01 35.81
CA ASN A 155 -24.88 -18.56 37.19
C ASN A 155 -23.45 -18.82 37.71
N GLY A 156 -22.44 -18.39 36.94
CA GLY A 156 -21.04 -18.42 37.34
C GLY A 156 -20.28 -19.70 37.01
N ARG A 157 -20.86 -20.61 36.23
CA ARG A 157 -20.15 -21.81 35.72
C ARG A 157 -19.46 -21.47 34.40
N THR A 158 -18.28 -22.01 34.16
CA THR A 158 -17.63 -21.87 32.86
C THR A 158 -18.25 -22.89 31.89
N PRO A 159 -18.93 -22.46 30.81
CA PRO A 159 -19.48 -23.38 29.82
C PRO A 159 -18.33 -24.08 29.06
N LYS A 160 -18.55 -25.29 28.55
CA LYS A 160 -17.57 -25.94 27.65
C LYS A 160 -17.89 -25.55 26.21
N ILE A 161 -16.90 -25.06 25.47
CA ILE A 161 -17.07 -24.72 24.06
C ILE A 161 -16.73 -25.95 23.19
N GLY A 162 -17.69 -26.40 22.38
CA GLY A 162 -17.55 -27.56 21.49
C GLY A 162 -17.65 -27.13 20.02
N SER A 163 -18.52 -27.79 19.26
CA SER A 163 -18.79 -27.45 17.85
C SER A 163 -19.40 -26.07 17.66
N GLU A 164 -19.89 -25.44 18.74
CA GLU A 164 -20.37 -24.05 18.74
C GLU A 164 -19.25 -23.05 18.40
N LYS A 165 -17.98 -23.41 18.64
CA LYS A 165 -16.82 -22.56 18.32
C LYS A 165 -16.82 -22.17 16.84
N GLU A 166 -17.01 -23.12 15.93
CA GLU A 166 -17.02 -22.86 14.49
C GLU A 166 -18.20 -21.97 14.09
N GLN A 167 -19.38 -22.21 14.65
CA GLN A 167 -20.58 -21.40 14.38
C GLN A 167 -20.40 -19.96 14.86
N ILE A 168 -19.78 -19.75 16.02
CA ILE A 168 -19.50 -18.42 16.56
C ILE A 168 -18.41 -17.74 15.73
N ILE A 169 -17.34 -18.45 15.34
CA ILE A 169 -16.32 -17.93 14.43
C ILE A 169 -16.96 -17.48 13.12
N ASP A 170 -17.82 -18.29 12.52
CA ASP A 170 -18.51 -17.94 11.26
C ASP A 170 -19.47 -16.77 11.46
N LYS A 171 -20.12 -16.66 12.61
CA LYS A 171 -20.98 -15.52 12.91
C LYS A 171 -20.19 -14.23 13.14
N ILE A 172 -19.12 -14.26 13.93
CA ILE A 172 -18.21 -13.11 14.12
C ILE A 172 -17.59 -12.73 12.79
N ARG A 173 -17.17 -13.72 12.00
CA ARG A 173 -16.68 -13.53 10.64
C ARG A 173 -17.73 -12.81 9.80
N SER A 174 -18.99 -13.25 9.80
CA SER A 174 -20.10 -12.60 9.07
C SER A 174 -20.35 -11.15 9.51
N LEU A 175 -20.12 -10.82 10.78
CA LEU A 175 -20.28 -9.48 11.34
C LEU A 175 -19.10 -8.56 11.01
N ALA A 176 -17.93 -9.13 10.75
CA ALA A 176 -16.69 -8.43 10.46
C ALA A 176 -16.33 -8.37 8.96
N MET A 177 -17.23 -8.80 8.05
CA MET A 177 -16.88 -9.08 6.65
C MET A 177 -16.61 -7.88 5.74
N ASP A 178 -17.03 -6.67 6.11
CA ASP A 178 -16.91 -5.52 5.22
C ASP A 178 -15.96 -4.49 5.82
N ASP A 179 -15.14 -3.87 4.98
CA ASP A 179 -14.39 -2.68 5.39
C ASP A 179 -15.40 -1.64 5.87
N TYR A 180 -15.21 -1.16 7.09
CA TYR A 180 -16.17 -0.30 7.75
C TYR A 180 -15.49 0.90 8.38
N VAL A 181 -16.30 1.94 8.53
CA VAL A 181 -15.95 3.17 9.20
C VAL A 181 -16.92 3.42 10.34
N VAL A 182 -16.46 4.14 11.35
CA VAL A 182 -17.34 4.81 12.30
C VAL A 182 -17.25 6.30 12.02
N LEU A 183 -18.40 6.90 11.72
CA LEU A 183 -18.53 8.32 11.51
C LEU A 183 -18.95 8.99 12.81
N LYS A 184 -18.34 10.13 13.15
CA LYS A 184 -18.90 11.08 14.10
C LYS A 184 -19.76 12.07 13.32
N THR A 185 -21.06 12.09 13.60
CA THR A 185 -22.01 12.98 12.93
C THR A 185 -21.88 14.41 13.47
N GLU A 186 -22.44 15.38 12.76
CA GLU A 186 -22.50 16.78 13.25
C GLU A 186 -23.26 16.92 14.58
N LYS A 187 -24.15 15.97 14.89
CA LYS A 187 -24.87 15.91 16.18
C LYS A 187 -24.06 15.26 17.30
N GLY A 188 -22.85 14.78 17.01
CA GLY A 188 -21.97 14.10 17.97
C GLY A 188 -22.27 12.61 18.16
N GLU A 189 -23.20 12.04 17.39
CA GLU A 189 -23.52 10.61 17.42
C GLU A 189 -22.48 9.80 16.64
N TYR A 190 -22.35 8.53 16.98
CA TYR A 190 -21.48 7.58 16.28
C TYR A 190 -22.29 6.67 15.38
N LEU A 191 -21.90 6.61 14.11
CA LEU A 191 -22.63 5.92 13.07
C LEU A 191 -21.71 4.96 12.30
N PRO A 192 -21.85 3.64 12.49
CA PRO A 192 -21.12 2.67 11.69
C PRO A 192 -21.66 2.62 10.25
N ARG A 193 -20.74 2.51 9.28
CA ARG A 193 -21.03 2.38 7.85
C ARG A 193 -20.02 1.50 7.16
N LEU A 194 -20.43 0.86 6.08
CA LEU A 194 -19.50 0.19 5.18
C LEU A 194 -18.76 1.24 4.33
N ILE A 195 -17.53 0.96 3.93
CA ILE A 195 -16.76 1.86 3.05
C ILE A 195 -17.51 2.13 1.75
N LYS A 196 -18.19 1.13 1.19
CA LYS A 196 -19.02 1.26 -0.02
C LYS A 196 -20.25 2.16 0.15
N GLU A 197 -20.61 2.53 1.38
CA GLU A 197 -21.78 3.36 1.70
C GLU A 197 -21.40 4.82 2.02
N ILE A 198 -20.11 5.16 1.94
CA ILE A 198 -19.61 6.51 2.17
C ILE A 198 -19.00 7.09 0.89
N PHE A 199 -19.11 8.41 0.76
CA PHE A 199 -18.71 9.15 -0.42
C PHE A 199 -17.91 10.38 -0.01
N GLU A 200 -16.90 10.72 -0.82
CA GLU A 200 -16.04 11.89 -0.57
C GLU A 200 -16.79 13.22 -0.65
N SER A 201 -17.86 13.27 -1.45
CA SER A 201 -18.66 14.46 -1.67
C SER A 201 -20.16 14.14 -1.67
N LYS A 202 -20.97 15.19 -1.47
CA LYS A 202 -22.43 15.07 -1.54
C LYS A 202 -22.88 14.78 -2.98
N GLU A 203 -22.19 15.37 -3.94
CA GLU A 203 -22.45 15.26 -5.37
C GLU A 203 -22.28 13.81 -5.82
N THR A 204 -21.17 13.16 -5.46
CA THR A 204 -20.90 11.76 -5.78
C THR A 204 -21.95 10.83 -5.17
N LEU A 205 -22.39 11.10 -3.95
CA LEU A 205 -23.48 10.34 -3.32
C LEU A 205 -24.80 10.49 -4.10
N VAL A 206 -25.16 11.72 -4.49
CA VAL A 206 -26.40 11.97 -5.24
C VAL A 206 -26.35 11.30 -6.61
N GLU A 207 -25.22 11.38 -7.31
CA GLU A 207 -25.03 10.67 -8.58
C GLU A 207 -25.20 9.16 -8.43
N ASP A 208 -24.64 8.57 -7.37
CA ASP A 208 -24.78 7.15 -7.11
C ASP A 208 -26.23 6.73 -6.84
N LEU A 209 -26.96 7.52 -6.03
CA LEU A 209 -28.38 7.30 -5.76
C LEU A 209 -29.28 7.42 -7.00
N MET A 210 -28.84 8.18 -8.01
CA MET A 210 -29.58 8.39 -9.26
C MET A 210 -29.29 7.33 -10.32
N LYS A 211 -28.30 6.46 -10.13
CA LYS A 211 -28.07 5.31 -11.02
C LYS A 211 -29.25 4.35 -10.91
N LYS A 212 -29.96 4.17 -12.02
CA LYS A 212 -30.98 3.11 -12.14
C LYS A 212 -30.26 1.76 -12.28
N TYR A 213 -30.43 0.89 -11.29
CA TYR A 213 -30.13 -0.54 -11.41
C TYR A 213 -31.21 -1.26 -12.22
#